data_AF-A0A258P436-F1
#
_entry.id   AF-A0A258P436-F1
#
_cell.length_a   1.000
_cell.length_b   1.000
_cell.length_c   1.000
_cell.angle_alpha   90.00
_cell.angle_beta   90.00
_cell.angle_gamma   90.00
#
_symmetry.space_group_name_H-M   'P 1'
#
loop_
_entity.id
_entity.type
_entity.pdbx_description
1 polymer ?
#
loop_
_entity_poly.entity_id
_entity_poly.type
_entity_poly.pdbx_seq_one_letter_code
_entity_poly.pdbx_strand_id
1 'polypeptide(L)' 'MKTAPNFQDADAFYECLLDAHQGLSREQSELLNARLILILANQLGDTPLLQACIAAARQIDTA' A
#
# COMPACT_ATOMS: atom_id res chain seq x y z
N MET A 1 5.50 0.09 14.93
CA MET A 1 5.27 0.40 13.50
C MET A 1 4.19 1.45 13.42
N LYS A 2 4.35 2.53 12.64
CA LYS A 2 3.31 3.57 12.54
C LYS A 2 2.20 3.05 11.62
N THR A 3 1.03 2.76 12.20
CA THR A 3 -0.18 2.34 11.47
C THR A 3 -1.13 3.52 11.18
N ALA A 4 -0.91 4.66 11.84
CA ALA A 4 -1.56 5.91 11.52
C ALA A 4 -0.83 6.64 10.38
N PRO A 5 -1.54 7.39 9.52
CA PRO A 5 -0.92 8.16 8.44
C PRO A 5 0.12 9.12 9.03
N ASN A 6 1.38 8.90 8.65
CA ASN A 6 2.52 9.74 9.01
C ASN A 6 2.90 10.69 7.85
N PHE A 7 2.02 10.83 6.86
CA PHE A 7 2.23 11.65 5.66
C PHE A 7 1.53 13.00 5.83
N GLN A 8 2.23 14.07 5.48
CA GLN A 8 1.68 15.43 5.42
C GLN A 8 0.66 15.60 4.27
N ASP A 9 0.80 14.80 3.21
CA ASP A 9 -0.05 14.78 2.01
C ASP A 9 -0.69 13.39 1.80
N ALA A 10 -1.28 12.82 2.84
CA ALA A 10 -2.01 11.55 2.70
C ALA A 10 -3.10 11.67 1.62
N ASP A 11 -3.80 12.81 1.58
CA ASP A 11 -4.87 13.09 0.62
C ASP A 11 -4.37 13.08 -0.83
N ALA A 12 -3.23 13.72 -1.13
CA ALA A 12 -2.67 13.74 -2.48
C ALA A 12 -2.22 12.35 -2.95
N PHE A 13 -1.70 11.51 -2.03
CA PHE A 13 -1.37 10.13 -2.35
C PHE A 13 -2.64 9.30 -2.61
N TYR A 14 -3.69 9.49 -1.79
CA TYR A 14 -4.98 8.82 -2.00
C TYR A 14 -5.62 9.23 -3.33
N GLU A 15 -5.60 10.51 -3.71
CA GLU A 15 -6.08 10.98 -5.01
C GLU A 15 -5.32 10.33 -6.16
N CYS A 16 -3.98 10.32 -6.10
CA CYS A 16 -3.13 9.67 -7.11
C CYS A 16 -3.44 8.17 -7.25
N LEU A 17 -3.68 7.49 -6.12
CA LEU A 17 -4.04 6.07 -6.11
C LEU A 17 -5.44 5.87 -6.71
N LEU A 18 -6.41 6.72 -6.38
CA LEU A 18 -7.77 6.68 -6.93
C LEU A 18 -7.75 6.89 -8.45
N ASP A 19 -6.99 7.86 -8.93
CA ASP A 19 -6.81 8.16 -10.35
C ASP A 19 -6.13 7.02 -11.09
N ALA A 20 -5.15 6.36 -10.48
CA ALA A 20 -4.52 5.17 -11.03
C ALA A 20 -5.51 3.99 -11.18
N HIS A 21 -6.57 3.95 -10.37
CA HIS A 21 -7.63 2.97 -10.45
C HIS A 21 -8.80 3.36 -11.37
N GLN A 22 -8.90 4.62 -11.82
CA GLN A 22 -9.99 5.05 -12.69
C GLN A 22 -9.98 4.28 -14.02
N GLY A 23 -11.14 3.76 -14.40
CA GLY A 23 -11.32 3.00 -15.64
C GLY A 23 -10.80 1.55 -15.60
N LEU A 24 -10.25 1.09 -14.47
CA LEU A 24 -9.83 -0.29 -14.30
C LEU A 24 -10.99 -1.18 -13.80
N SER A 25 -11.04 -2.42 -14.30
CA SER A 25 -11.88 -3.45 -13.69
C SER A 25 -11.34 -3.84 -12.31
N ARG A 26 -12.16 -4.55 -11.52
CA ARG A 26 -11.74 -5.04 -10.21
C ARG A 26 -10.46 -5.89 -10.27
N GLU A 27 -10.37 -6.80 -11.25
CA GLU A 27 -9.18 -7.65 -11.44
C GLU A 27 -7.94 -6.83 -11.83
N GLN A 28 -8.11 -5.80 -12.68
CA GLN A 28 -7.03 -4.90 -13.06
C GLN A 28 -6.57 -4.03 -11.89
N SER A 29 -7.51 -3.59 -11.05
CA SER A 29 -7.23 -2.86 -9.82
C SER A 29 -6.45 -3.71 -8.81
N GLU A 30 -6.82 -4.98 -8.64
CA GLU A 30 -6.08 -5.94 -7.81
C GLU A 30 -4.65 -6.17 -8.34
N LEU A 31 -4.50 -6.30 -9.66
CA LEU A 31 -3.18 -6.43 -10.29
C LEU A 31 -2.32 -5.17 -10.11
N LEU A 32 -2.92 -3.98 -10.23
CA LEU A 32 -2.24 -2.71 -9.98
C LEU A 32 -1.74 -2.64 -8.53
N ASN A 33 -2.58 -3.01 -7.57
CA ASN A 33 -2.23 -3.03 -6.15
C ASN A 33 -1.08 -4.00 -5.86
N ALA A 34 -1.13 -5.22 -6.41
CA ALA A 34 -0.05 -6.19 -6.24
C ALA A 34 1.28 -5.67 -6.80
N ARG A 35 1.26 -5.02 -7.98
CA ARG A 35 2.45 -4.39 -8.57
C ARG A 35 2.97 -3.23 -7.73
N LEU A 36 2.08 -2.37 -7.24
CA LEU A 36 2.45 -1.23 -6.41
C LEU A 36 3.15 -1.69 -5.12
N ILE A 37 2.62 -2.72 -4.45
CA ILE A 37 3.24 -3.32 -3.25
C ILE A 37 4.66 -3.81 -3.55
N LEU A 38 4.87 -4.51 -4.67
CA LEU A 38 6.19 -5.01 -5.05
C LEU A 38 7.17 -3.88 -5.39
N ILE A 39 6.71 -2.83 -6.06
CA ILE A 39 7.54 -1.66 -6.37
C ILE A 39 7.96 -0.97 -5.06
N LEU A 40 7.03 -0.71 -4.15
CA LEU A 40 7.32 -0.12 -2.84
C LEU A 40 8.27 -1.00 -2.03
N ALA A 41 8.08 -2.32 -2.07
CA ALA A 41 8.96 -3.27 -1.40
C ALA A 41 10.40 -3.21 -1.93
N ASN A 42 10.56 -3.10 -3.25
CA ASN A 42 11.86 -2.93 -3.88
C ASN A 42 12.51 -1.59 -3.52
N GLN A 43 11.74 -0.51 -3.37
CA GLN A 43 12.30 0.79 -2.93
C GLN A 43 12.79 0.76 -1.49
N LEU A 44 12.12 -0.01 -0.62
CA LEU A 44 12.52 -0.15 0.78
C LEU A 44 13.79 -1.01 0.93
N GLY A 45 13.95 -2.05 0.12
CA GLY A 45 15.16 -2.88 0.08
C GLY A 45 15.49 -3.67 1.36
N ASP A 46 14.56 -3.72 2.32
CA ASP A 46 14.76 -4.29 3.66
C ASP A 46 13.76 -5.42 3.94
N THR A 47 14.22 -6.67 3.77
CA THR A 47 13.41 -7.88 4.00
C THR A 47 12.82 -7.96 5.42
N PRO A 48 13.58 -7.77 6.52
CA PRO A 48 13.00 -7.74 7.86
C PRO A 48 11.93 -6.67 8.04
N LEU A 49 12.11 -5.47 7.48
CA LEU A 49 11.09 -4.42 7.50
C LEU A 49 9.83 -4.84 6.74
N LEU A 50 9.98 -5.44 5.55
CA LEU A 50 8.86 -5.94 4.75
C LEU A 50 8.09 -7.05 5.46
N GLN A 51 8.79 -7.97 6.14
CA GLN A 51 8.16 -9.00 6.95
C GLN A 51 7.37 -8.40 8.13
N ALA A 52 7.93 -7.40 8.81
CA ALA A 52 7.21 -6.66 9.85
C ALA A 52 5.98 -5.94 9.28
N CYS A 53 6.09 -5.36 8.08
CA CYS A 53 4.97 -4.74 7.38
C CYS A 53 3.85 -5.72 7.07
N ILE A 54 4.18 -6.90 6.53
CA ILE A 54 3.20 -7.96 6.26
C ILE A 54 2.56 -8.46 7.56
N ALA A 55 3.34 -8.65 8.62
CA ALA A 55 2.82 -9.08 9.92
C ALA A 55 1.83 -8.06 10.50
N ALA A 56 2.14 -6.77 10.41
CA ALA A 56 1.24 -5.71 10.85
C ALA A 56 -0.01 -5.58 9.96
N ALA A 57 0.12 -5.72 8.63
CA ALA A 57 -1.02 -5.72 7.71
C ALA A 57 -1.96 -6.93 7.93
N ARG A 58 -1.45 -8.04 8.47
CA ARG A 58 -2.27 -9.19 8.89
C ARG A 58 -2.95 -8.98 10.24
N GLN A 59 -2.42 -8.07 11.07
CA GLN A 59 -3.00 -7.68 12.35
C GLN A 59 -3.98 -6.51 12.22
N ILE A 60 -4.55 -6.25 11.02
CA ILE A 60 -5.61 -5.25 10.87
C ILE A 60 -6.69 -5.54 11.92
N ASP A 61 -6.70 -4.69 12.95
CA ASP A 61 -7.65 -4.70 14.04
C ASP A 61 -9.04 -4.60 13.42
N THR A 62 -9.78 -5.70 13.49
CA THR A 62 -11.23 -5.67 13.50
C THR A 62 -11.66 -4.95 14.78
N ALA A 63 -11.70 -3.63 14.73
CA ALA A 63 -12.36 -2.77 15.72
C ALA A 63 -13.52 -2.03 15.05
#